data_AF-A0A953P7P6-F1
#
_entry.id   AF-A0A953P7P6-F1
#
_cell.length_a   1.000
_cell.length_b   1.000
_cell.length_c   1.000
_cell.angle_alpha   90.00
_cell.angle_beta   90.00
_cell.angle_gamma   90.00
#
_symmetry.space_group_name_H-M   'P 1'
#
loop_
_entity.id
_entity.type
_entity.pdbx_description
1 polymer ?
#
loop_
_entity_poly.entity_id
_entity_poly.type
_entity_poly.pdbx_seq_one_letter_code
_entity_poly.pdbx_strand_id
1 'polypeptide(L)'
;MTQQSSRLLLVAAVLIVGLGTARHFLVPKTFGQRGHYRAAAVDAIEKLPIRYAGREACALCHTEIVAMHSKARHQSVSCEVCHGPAAAHTESPADIKPPAPRTRGYCPLCHGYDPTRPTGFPQIDPVTHNPVKACISCHNPHAPEPPHTPEECGACHGQIARSKAVSRHAQLACVQCHNTPEKHKVTPRLVHPEKPRDREFCGSCHAQDARSPKEILRIDMQSHNARYLCWQCHYPHQPEGD
;
A
#
# COMPACT_ATOMS: atom_id res chain seq x y z
N MET A 1 59.90 -1.64 4.49
CA MET A 1 58.43 -1.46 4.59
C MET A 1 58.16 -0.22 5.41
N THR A 2 57.36 0.73 4.91
CA THR A 2 57.02 1.96 5.65
C THR A 2 56.19 1.61 6.89
N GLN A 3 56.32 2.34 7.99
CA GLN A 3 55.57 2.09 9.24
C GLN A 3 54.05 2.00 9.01
N GLN A 4 53.54 2.72 8.01
CA GLN A 4 52.15 2.65 7.56
C GLN A 4 51.76 1.28 6.98
N SER A 5 52.63 0.66 6.16
CA SER A 5 52.38 -0.67 5.58
C SER A 5 52.27 -1.76 6.65
N SER A 6 53.10 -1.72 7.70
CA SER A 6 53.05 -2.69 8.80
C SER A 6 51.76 -2.57 9.64
N ARG A 7 51.29 -1.34 9.90
CA ARG A 7 50.03 -1.11 10.63
C ARG A 7 48.82 -1.58 9.82
N LEU A 8 48.80 -1.30 8.52
CA LEU A 8 47.75 -1.77 7.61
C LEU A 8 47.68 -3.30 7.55
N LEU A 9 48.82 -3.98 7.49
CA LEU A 9 48.86 -5.44 7.49
C LEU A 9 48.32 -6.06 8.79
N LEU A 10 48.62 -5.46 9.94
CA LEU A 10 48.10 -5.94 11.23
C LEU A 10 46.57 -5.79 11.31
N VAL A 11 46.03 -4.65 10.89
CA VAL A 11 44.57 -4.44 10.85
C VAL A 11 43.91 -5.41 9.87
N ALA A 12 44.49 -5.59 8.68
CA ALA A 12 43.98 -6.55 7.70
C ALA A 12 44.00 -7.98 8.25
N ALA A 13 45.05 -8.39 8.96
CA ALA A 13 45.14 -9.71 9.57
C ALA A 13 44.05 -9.92 10.65
N VAL A 14 43.82 -8.94 11.52
CA VAL A 14 42.75 -8.98 12.53
C VAL A 14 41.38 -9.11 11.86
N LEU A 15 41.12 -8.32 10.82
CA LEU A 15 39.86 -8.39 10.07
C LEU A 15 39.66 -9.73 9.38
N ILE A 16 40.70 -10.28 8.74
CA ILE A 16 40.64 -11.58 8.07
C ILE A 16 40.38 -12.70 9.08
N VAL A 17 41.11 -12.72 10.19
CA VAL A 17 40.93 -13.72 11.25
C VAL A 17 39.54 -13.59 11.89
N GLY A 18 39.11 -12.37 12.17
CA GLY A 18 37.77 -12.09 12.69
C GLY A 18 36.68 -12.57 11.74
N LEU A 19 36.78 -12.25 10.45
CA LEU A 19 35.81 -12.67 9.43
C LEU A 19 35.83 -14.19 9.22
N GLY A 20 37.00 -14.82 9.20
CA GLY A 20 37.14 -16.27 9.08
C GLY A 20 36.51 -17.00 10.25
N THR A 21 36.73 -16.51 11.48
CA THR A 21 36.12 -17.05 12.70
C THR A 21 34.61 -16.88 12.68
N ALA A 22 34.12 -15.67 12.37
CA ALA A 22 32.69 -15.41 12.25
C ALA A 22 32.04 -16.32 11.20
N ARG A 23 32.68 -16.49 10.04
CA ARG A 23 32.19 -17.38 8.98
C ARG A 23 32.13 -18.83 9.44
N HIS A 24 33.13 -19.32 10.17
CA HIS A 24 33.16 -20.68 10.69
C HIS A 24 31.97 -21.00 11.62
N PHE A 25 31.60 -20.06 12.49
CA PHE A 25 30.50 -20.26 13.44
C PHE A 25 29.11 -19.92 12.88
N LEU A 26 29.00 -18.92 12.00
CA LEU A 26 27.70 -18.41 11.53
C LEU A 26 27.22 -19.04 10.22
N VAL A 27 28.11 -19.62 9.40
CA VAL A 27 27.71 -20.27 8.15
C VAL A 27 27.29 -21.72 8.42
N PRO A 28 26.02 -22.08 8.19
CA PRO A 28 25.57 -23.46 8.37
C PRO A 28 26.33 -24.43 7.47
N LYS A 29 26.58 -25.66 7.95
CA LYS A 29 27.28 -26.71 7.19
C LYS A 29 26.69 -26.97 5.80
N THR A 30 25.38 -26.78 5.64
CA THR A 30 24.65 -27.02 4.39
C THR A 30 24.36 -25.74 3.59
N PHE A 31 24.96 -24.61 3.96
CA PHE A 31 24.85 -23.36 3.22
C PHE A 31 25.50 -23.49 1.84
N GLY A 32 24.85 -22.97 0.79
CA GLY A 32 25.41 -22.97 -0.57
C GLY A 32 25.12 -24.23 -1.38
N GLN A 33 24.72 -25.34 -0.76
CA GLN A 33 24.53 -26.62 -1.46
C GLN A 33 23.39 -26.60 -2.49
N ARG A 34 22.35 -25.77 -2.28
CA ARG A 34 21.17 -25.64 -3.16
C ARG A 34 20.88 -24.18 -3.56
N GLY A 35 21.84 -23.28 -3.36
CA GLY A 35 21.68 -21.83 -3.51
C GLY A 35 22.16 -21.05 -2.28
N HIS A 36 21.92 -19.74 -2.25
CA HIS A 36 22.42 -18.85 -1.18
C HIS A 36 21.58 -18.92 0.12
N TYR A 37 21.37 -20.14 0.62
CA TYR A 37 20.63 -20.43 1.84
C TYR A 37 21.10 -21.77 2.44
N ARG A 38 20.65 -22.07 3.67
CA ARG A 38 20.90 -23.34 4.36
C ARG A 38 20.06 -24.46 3.75
N ALA A 39 20.66 -25.41 3.03
CA ALA A 39 19.89 -26.46 2.34
C ALA A 39 19.06 -27.34 3.29
N ALA A 40 19.57 -27.63 4.49
CA ALA A 40 18.82 -28.37 5.53
C ALA A 40 17.61 -27.59 6.10
N ALA A 41 17.37 -26.34 5.67
CA ALA A 41 16.15 -25.62 6.01
C ALA A 41 14.94 -26.21 5.28
N VAL A 42 15.11 -26.73 4.06
CA VAL A 42 14.03 -27.34 3.28
C VAL A 42 13.44 -28.52 4.04
N ASP A 43 14.28 -29.50 4.39
CA ASP A 43 13.85 -30.69 5.12
C ASP A 43 13.29 -30.34 6.53
N ALA A 44 13.75 -29.24 7.13
CA ALA A 44 13.22 -28.78 8.41
C ALA A 44 11.82 -28.18 8.28
N ILE A 45 11.56 -27.41 7.22
CA ILE A 45 10.24 -26.83 6.95
C ILE A 45 9.25 -27.91 6.51
N GLU A 46 9.70 -28.87 5.69
CA GLU A 46 8.88 -29.99 5.22
C GLU A 46 8.31 -30.83 6.37
N LYS A 47 9.07 -30.99 7.46
CA LYS A 47 8.66 -31.75 8.65
C LYS A 47 7.66 -31.01 9.54
N LEU A 48 7.39 -29.73 9.29
CA LEU A 48 6.43 -28.99 10.10
C LEU A 48 5.00 -29.51 9.81
N PRO A 49 4.16 -29.63 10.84
CA PRO A 49 2.77 -30.04 10.63
C PRO A 49 2.03 -29.00 9.79
N ILE A 50 1.23 -29.46 8.83
CA ILE A 50 0.37 -28.61 8.02
C ILE A 50 -0.72 -28.03 8.92
N ARG A 51 -0.78 -26.69 9.00
CA ARG A 51 -1.80 -25.96 9.75
C ARG A 51 -2.80 -25.23 8.86
N TYR A 52 -2.36 -24.88 7.65
CA TYR A 52 -3.14 -24.15 6.67
C TYR A 52 -3.62 -25.11 5.58
N ALA A 53 -4.90 -25.03 5.25
CA ALA A 53 -5.54 -25.89 4.26
C ALA A 53 -5.26 -25.43 2.83
N GLY A 54 -5.09 -24.13 2.61
CA GLY A 54 -5.05 -23.54 1.27
C GLY A 54 -6.45 -23.43 0.65
N ARG A 55 -6.56 -22.58 -0.38
CA ARG A 55 -7.85 -22.23 -1.00
C ARG A 55 -8.49 -23.42 -1.71
N GLU A 56 -7.67 -24.26 -2.33
CA GLU A 56 -8.08 -25.41 -3.13
C GLU A 56 -8.89 -26.39 -2.26
N ALA A 57 -8.43 -26.64 -1.03
CA ALA A 57 -9.15 -27.48 -0.08
C ALA A 57 -10.51 -26.87 0.30
N CYS A 58 -10.59 -25.55 0.50
CA CYS A 58 -11.86 -24.87 0.77
C CYS A 58 -12.85 -25.01 -0.41
N ALA A 59 -12.35 -24.97 -1.65
CA ALA A 59 -13.16 -25.01 -2.86
C ALA A 59 -13.89 -26.35 -3.07
N LEU A 60 -13.42 -27.44 -2.44
CA LEU A 60 -14.06 -28.75 -2.53
C LEU A 60 -15.45 -28.78 -1.88
N CYS A 61 -15.66 -27.98 -0.82
CA CYS A 61 -16.92 -27.95 -0.07
C CYS A 61 -17.64 -26.59 -0.10
N HIS A 62 -16.93 -25.48 -0.25
CA HIS A 62 -17.50 -24.12 -0.25
C HIS A 62 -17.53 -23.49 -1.65
N THR A 63 -18.06 -24.23 -2.62
CA THR A 63 -18.03 -23.86 -4.05
C THR A 63 -18.64 -22.49 -4.35
N GLU A 64 -19.81 -22.18 -3.80
CA GLU A 64 -20.51 -20.91 -4.03
C GLU A 64 -19.73 -19.72 -3.47
N ILE A 65 -19.23 -19.85 -2.24
CA ILE A 65 -18.42 -18.80 -1.58
C ILE A 65 -17.13 -18.57 -2.34
N VAL A 66 -16.44 -19.64 -2.75
CA VAL A 66 -15.22 -19.52 -3.54
C VAL A 66 -15.51 -18.89 -4.90
N ALA A 67 -16.60 -19.26 -5.57
CA ALA A 67 -16.99 -18.67 -6.86
C ALA A 67 -17.28 -17.16 -6.75
N MET A 68 -17.98 -16.75 -5.70
CA MET A 68 -18.24 -15.33 -5.39
C MET A 68 -16.93 -14.59 -5.11
N HIS A 69 -16.11 -15.12 -4.20
CA HIS A 69 -14.85 -14.53 -3.79
C HIS A 69 -13.85 -14.40 -4.95
N SER A 70 -13.78 -15.39 -5.83
CA SER A 70 -12.92 -15.40 -7.03
C SER A 70 -13.22 -14.30 -8.04
N LYS A 71 -14.40 -13.69 -7.99
CA LYS A 71 -14.80 -12.60 -8.90
C LYS A 71 -14.75 -11.22 -8.23
N ALA A 72 -14.51 -11.18 -6.92
CA ALA A 72 -14.62 -9.97 -6.12
C ALA A 72 -13.26 -9.32 -5.83
N ARG A 73 -13.28 -8.15 -5.20
CA ARG A 73 -12.08 -7.36 -4.89
C ARG A 73 -11.10 -8.05 -3.92
N HIS A 74 -11.58 -8.98 -3.09
CA HIS A 74 -10.74 -9.78 -2.19
C HIS A 74 -10.23 -11.07 -2.82
N GLN A 75 -10.44 -11.33 -4.12
CA GLN A 75 -10.04 -12.59 -4.78
C GLN A 75 -8.60 -13.07 -4.52
N SER A 76 -7.65 -12.20 -4.17
CA SER A 76 -6.26 -12.56 -3.86
C SER A 76 -5.97 -12.75 -2.36
N VAL A 77 -6.94 -12.48 -1.49
CA VAL A 77 -6.85 -12.68 -0.04
C VAL A 77 -7.21 -14.14 0.26
N SER A 78 -6.33 -14.88 0.93
CA SER A 78 -6.65 -16.26 1.32
C SER A 78 -7.78 -16.29 2.35
N CYS A 79 -8.65 -17.30 2.29
CA CYS A 79 -9.73 -17.53 3.26
C CYS A 79 -9.19 -17.49 4.70
N GLU A 80 -8.01 -18.08 4.90
CA GLU A 80 -7.35 -18.25 6.19
C GLU A 80 -6.73 -16.95 6.73
N VAL A 81 -6.66 -15.88 5.93
CA VAL A 81 -6.31 -14.53 6.43
C VAL A 81 -7.36 -14.03 7.41
N CYS A 82 -8.63 -14.32 7.16
CA CYS A 82 -9.75 -13.94 8.03
C CYS A 82 -10.20 -15.10 8.92
N HIS A 83 -10.18 -16.32 8.38
CA HIS A 83 -10.70 -17.50 9.05
C HIS A 83 -9.65 -18.29 9.84
N GLY A 84 -8.38 -17.85 9.84
CA GLY A 84 -7.29 -18.57 10.51
C GLY A 84 -6.95 -19.91 9.86
N PRO A 85 -5.99 -20.65 10.44
CA PRO A 85 -5.54 -21.93 9.90
C PRO A 85 -6.65 -22.99 9.97
N ALA A 86 -6.99 -23.59 8.83
CA ALA A 86 -8.17 -24.44 8.68
C ALA A 86 -7.87 -25.91 8.32
N ALA A 87 -6.60 -26.37 8.39
CA ALA A 87 -6.26 -27.75 8.02
C ALA A 87 -7.08 -28.79 8.81
N ALA A 88 -7.20 -28.62 10.14
CA ALA A 88 -7.99 -29.52 10.98
C ALA A 88 -9.50 -29.46 10.66
N HIS A 89 -10.02 -28.32 10.19
CA HIS A 89 -11.40 -28.21 9.74
C HIS A 89 -11.66 -29.08 8.50
N THR A 90 -10.68 -29.24 7.60
CA THR A 90 -10.85 -30.10 6.43
C THR A 90 -10.96 -31.59 6.78
N GLU A 91 -10.38 -32.00 7.91
CA GLU A 91 -10.43 -33.39 8.40
C GLU A 91 -11.70 -33.66 9.23
N SER A 92 -12.24 -32.65 9.91
CA SER A 92 -13.42 -32.78 10.78
C SER A 92 -14.33 -31.55 10.66
N PRO A 93 -15.02 -31.37 9.52
CA PRO A 93 -15.73 -30.13 9.19
C PRO A 93 -16.96 -29.85 10.06
N ALA A 94 -17.57 -30.89 10.63
CA ALA A 94 -18.71 -30.76 11.53
C ALA A 94 -18.31 -30.26 12.93
N ASP A 95 -17.13 -30.69 13.40
CA ASP A 95 -16.69 -30.52 14.79
C ASP A 95 -15.76 -29.32 14.96
N ILE A 96 -14.92 -29.04 13.96
CA ILE A 96 -13.93 -27.97 14.01
C ILE A 96 -14.38 -26.85 13.08
N LYS A 97 -14.75 -25.69 13.64
CA LYS A 97 -15.13 -24.51 12.84
C LYS A 97 -14.05 -23.45 12.93
N PRO A 98 -13.50 -22.98 11.79
CA PRO A 98 -12.59 -21.84 11.78
C PRO A 98 -13.28 -20.58 12.34
N PRO A 99 -12.55 -19.65 12.98
CA PRO A 99 -13.11 -18.37 13.39
C PRO A 99 -13.73 -17.64 12.19
N ALA A 100 -14.81 -16.91 12.44
CA ALA A 100 -15.42 -16.02 11.46
C ALA A 100 -15.55 -14.64 12.09
N PRO A 101 -14.59 -13.72 11.87
CA PRO A 101 -14.61 -12.39 12.48
C PRO A 101 -15.91 -11.65 12.11
N ARG A 102 -16.77 -11.41 13.11
CA ARG A 102 -18.02 -10.65 12.94
C ARG A 102 -17.92 -9.23 13.49
N THR A 103 -16.90 -8.95 14.29
CA THR A 103 -16.69 -7.64 14.90
C THR A 103 -15.94 -6.70 13.97
N ARG A 104 -16.01 -5.40 14.26
CA ARG A 104 -15.37 -4.34 13.49
C ARG A 104 -13.84 -4.44 13.44
N GLY A 105 -13.20 -5.09 14.41
CA GLY A 105 -11.75 -4.99 14.63
C GLY A 105 -10.86 -5.59 13.54
N TYR A 106 -11.38 -6.52 12.72
CA TYR A 106 -10.54 -7.27 11.79
C TYR A 106 -10.28 -6.54 10.47
N CYS A 107 -11.32 -5.93 9.87
CA CYS A 107 -11.19 -5.26 8.58
C CYS A 107 -10.21 -4.07 8.59
N PRO A 108 -10.17 -3.23 9.66
CA PRO A 108 -9.24 -2.10 9.76
C PRO A 108 -7.76 -2.49 9.85
N LEU A 109 -7.42 -3.75 10.11
CA LEU A 109 -6.02 -4.21 10.03
C LEU A 109 -5.44 -4.00 8.62
N CYS A 110 -6.29 -4.11 7.60
CA CYS A 110 -5.94 -3.83 6.22
C CYS A 110 -6.49 -2.46 5.77
N HIS A 111 -7.77 -2.21 6.03
CA HIS A 111 -8.54 -1.07 5.51
C HIS A 111 -8.53 0.17 6.40
N GLY A 112 -7.87 0.13 7.57
CA GLY A 112 -7.58 1.32 8.34
C GLY A 112 -6.58 2.20 7.61
N TYR A 113 -6.64 3.51 7.84
CA TYR A 113 -5.70 4.41 7.20
C TYR A 113 -4.26 4.15 7.66
N ASP A 114 -3.38 3.98 6.69
CA ASP A 114 -1.94 3.87 6.81
C ASP A 114 -1.30 4.61 5.61
N PRO A 115 -0.49 5.66 5.85
CA PRO A 115 0.13 6.45 4.78
C PRO A 115 1.09 5.66 3.90
N THR A 116 1.52 4.46 4.32
CA THR A 116 2.38 3.57 3.52
C THR A 116 1.60 2.72 2.51
N ARG A 117 0.26 2.70 2.60
CA ARG A 117 -0.59 1.97 1.66
C ARG A 117 -0.59 2.67 0.29
N PRO A 118 -0.55 1.91 -0.81
CA PRO A 118 -0.58 2.51 -2.15
C PRO A 118 -1.81 3.39 -2.37
N THR A 119 -1.63 4.49 -3.10
CA THR A 119 -2.73 5.32 -3.57
C THR A 119 -3.77 4.49 -4.32
N GLY A 120 -5.05 4.69 -4.00
CA GLY A 120 -6.16 3.91 -4.58
C GLY A 120 -6.47 2.61 -3.85
N PHE A 121 -5.68 2.22 -2.84
CA PHE A 121 -6.07 1.15 -1.93
C PHE A 121 -7.22 1.63 -1.02
N PRO A 122 -8.37 0.94 -0.95
CA PRO A 122 -9.52 1.39 -0.16
C PRO A 122 -9.17 1.46 1.33
N GLN A 123 -9.25 2.67 1.89
CA GLN A 123 -8.96 2.94 3.29
C GLN A 123 -10.03 3.82 3.90
N ILE A 124 -10.29 3.60 5.17
CA ILE A 124 -11.21 4.37 5.99
C ILE A 124 -10.50 4.85 7.26
N ASP A 125 -11.02 5.91 7.87
CA ASP A 125 -10.76 6.15 9.28
C ASP A 125 -11.78 5.34 10.11
N PRO A 126 -11.34 4.33 10.88
CA PRO A 126 -12.23 3.49 11.66
C PRO A 126 -12.92 4.21 12.82
N VAL A 127 -12.50 5.43 13.17
CA VAL A 127 -13.16 6.27 14.19
C VAL A 127 -14.38 6.98 13.60
N THR A 128 -14.27 7.50 12.38
CA THR A 128 -15.32 8.33 11.76
C THR A 128 -16.25 7.57 10.82
N HIS A 129 -15.76 6.51 10.17
CA HIS A 129 -16.56 5.77 9.19
C HIS A 129 -17.58 4.83 9.87
N ASN A 130 -18.79 5.30 10.15
CA ASN A 130 -19.86 4.52 10.78
C ASN A 130 -19.43 3.89 12.12
N PRO A 131 -19.09 4.70 13.16
CA PRO A 131 -18.56 4.18 14.43
C PRO A 131 -19.46 3.12 15.06
N VAL A 132 -18.85 2.19 15.80
CA VAL A 132 -19.52 1.09 16.54
C VAL A 132 -20.16 0.00 15.67
N LYS A 133 -20.63 0.31 14.46
CA LYS A 133 -21.22 -0.69 13.55
C LYS A 133 -20.17 -1.67 13.02
N ALA A 134 -20.52 -2.95 12.94
CA ALA A 134 -19.67 -3.95 12.29
C ALA A 134 -19.64 -3.72 10.79
N CYS A 135 -18.46 -3.80 10.15
CA CYS A 135 -18.30 -3.58 8.71
C CYS A 135 -19.22 -4.50 7.89
N ILE A 136 -19.41 -5.72 8.37
CA ILE A 136 -20.23 -6.75 7.71
C ILE A 136 -21.72 -6.42 7.66
N SER A 137 -22.20 -5.42 8.42
CA SER A 137 -23.59 -4.98 8.36
C SER A 137 -23.92 -4.22 7.07
N CYS A 138 -22.90 -3.72 6.37
CA CYS A 138 -23.03 -3.01 5.10
C CYS A 138 -22.23 -3.65 3.97
N HIS A 139 -21.13 -4.35 4.28
CA HIS A 139 -20.26 -4.98 3.29
C HIS A 139 -20.27 -6.50 3.40
N ASN A 140 -20.35 -7.20 2.27
CA ASN A 140 -20.12 -8.64 2.25
C ASN A 140 -18.61 -8.93 2.24
N PRO A 141 -18.02 -9.60 3.26
CA PRO A 141 -16.58 -9.89 3.27
C PRO A 141 -16.13 -10.85 2.16
N HIS A 142 -17.02 -11.65 1.59
CA HIS A 142 -16.72 -12.53 0.45
C HIS A 142 -16.90 -11.84 -0.90
N ALA A 143 -17.57 -10.69 -0.93
CA ALA A 143 -17.69 -9.82 -2.09
C ALA A 143 -17.75 -8.35 -1.66
N PRO A 144 -16.63 -7.78 -1.17
CA PRO A 144 -16.65 -6.45 -0.59
C PRO A 144 -16.70 -5.43 -1.72
N GLU A 145 -17.92 -5.03 -2.04
CA GLU A 145 -18.22 -3.91 -2.90
C GLU A 145 -18.72 -2.76 -2.03
N PRO A 146 -18.22 -1.54 -2.26
CA PRO A 146 -18.88 -0.36 -1.70
C PRO A 146 -20.34 -0.35 -2.16
N PRO A 147 -21.30 -0.11 -1.26
CA PRO A 147 -22.72 -0.04 -1.62
C PRO A 147 -23.00 1.09 -2.62
N HIS A 148 -22.15 2.12 -2.63
CA HIS A 148 -22.19 3.23 -3.55
C HIS A 148 -20.79 3.49 -4.10
N THR A 149 -20.71 3.87 -5.37
CA THR A 149 -19.48 4.39 -5.95
C THR A 149 -19.05 5.61 -5.14
N PRO A 150 -17.78 5.72 -4.72
CA PRO A 150 -17.35 6.87 -3.95
C PRO A 150 -17.61 8.17 -4.70
N GLU A 151 -18.36 9.08 -4.07
CA GLU A 151 -18.72 10.37 -4.66
C GLU A 151 -17.54 11.35 -4.63
N GLU A 152 -16.60 11.13 -3.70
CA GLU A 152 -15.44 12.00 -3.47
C GLU A 152 -14.11 11.31 -3.77
N CYS A 153 -13.15 12.09 -4.29
CA CYS A 153 -11.80 11.61 -4.61
C CYS A 153 -11.05 11.06 -3.38
N GLY A 154 -11.33 11.62 -2.19
CA GLY A 154 -10.66 11.27 -0.94
C GLY A 154 -10.90 9.83 -0.47
N ALA A 155 -11.96 9.17 -0.94
CA ALA A 155 -12.24 7.78 -0.61
C ALA A 155 -11.16 6.82 -1.14
N CYS A 156 -10.57 7.12 -2.29
CA CYS A 156 -9.49 6.33 -2.91
C CYS A 156 -8.13 7.04 -2.78
N HIS A 157 -8.11 8.37 -2.79
CA HIS A 157 -6.91 9.20 -2.72
C HIS A 157 -6.74 9.85 -1.34
N GLY A 158 -7.07 9.13 -0.27
CA GLY A 158 -7.14 9.70 1.07
C GLY A 158 -5.85 10.36 1.55
N GLN A 159 -4.67 9.81 1.21
CA GLN A 159 -3.39 10.45 1.51
C GLN A 159 -3.28 11.82 0.83
N ILE A 160 -3.56 11.89 -0.47
CA ILE A 160 -3.53 13.15 -1.24
C ILE A 160 -4.54 14.15 -0.66
N ALA A 161 -5.76 13.70 -0.35
CA ALA A 161 -6.80 14.55 0.22
C ALA A 161 -6.36 15.14 1.58
N ARG A 162 -5.75 14.33 2.46
CA ARG A 162 -5.24 14.80 3.75
C ARG A 162 -4.06 15.75 3.61
N SER A 163 -3.09 15.46 2.73
CA SER A 163 -1.99 16.37 2.46
C SER A 163 -2.49 17.71 1.91
N LYS A 164 -3.42 17.67 0.95
CA LYS A 164 -4.03 18.89 0.37
C LYS A 164 -4.80 19.68 1.42
N ALA A 165 -5.49 19.03 2.36
CA ALA A 165 -6.29 19.70 3.37
C ALA A 165 -5.48 20.67 4.26
N VAL A 166 -4.17 20.47 4.35
CA VAL A 166 -3.25 21.37 5.07
C VAL A 166 -2.39 22.24 4.15
N SER A 167 -2.59 22.16 2.82
CA SER A 167 -1.83 22.94 1.85
C SER A 167 -2.44 24.31 1.54
N ARG A 168 -1.69 25.16 0.83
CA ARG A 168 -2.18 26.44 0.30
C ARG A 168 -3.37 26.28 -0.67
N HIS A 169 -3.59 25.08 -1.20
CA HIS A 169 -4.70 24.74 -2.10
C HIS A 169 -5.83 23.97 -1.41
N ALA A 170 -5.88 23.98 -0.07
CA ALA A 170 -6.86 23.22 0.71
C ALA A 170 -8.31 23.44 0.25
N GLN A 171 -8.66 24.68 -0.10
CA GLN A 171 -10.02 25.08 -0.46
C GLN A 171 -10.42 24.76 -1.91
N LEU A 172 -9.47 24.44 -2.80
CA LEU A 172 -9.80 24.15 -4.21
C LEU A 172 -10.41 22.75 -4.35
N ALA A 173 -11.42 22.55 -5.19
CA ALA A 173 -11.89 21.19 -5.47
C ALA A 173 -10.84 20.41 -6.27
N CYS A 174 -10.74 19.08 -6.11
CA CYS A 174 -9.80 18.26 -6.90
C CYS A 174 -10.02 18.42 -8.41
N VAL A 175 -11.29 18.49 -8.83
CA VAL A 175 -11.70 18.64 -10.23
C VAL A 175 -11.40 20.02 -10.82
N GLN A 176 -11.02 20.99 -10.00
CA GLN A 176 -10.58 22.29 -10.49
C GLN A 176 -9.27 22.17 -11.28
N CYS A 177 -8.36 21.28 -10.84
CA CYS A 177 -7.10 21.00 -11.53
C CYS A 177 -7.13 19.72 -12.37
N HIS A 178 -7.92 18.74 -11.96
CA HIS A 178 -7.96 17.43 -12.60
C HIS A 178 -9.22 17.19 -13.42
N ASN A 179 -9.07 16.95 -14.71
CA ASN A 179 -10.17 16.44 -15.53
C ASN A 179 -10.31 14.93 -15.30
N THR A 180 -11.38 14.52 -14.63
CA THR A 180 -11.57 13.13 -14.18
C THR A 180 -12.87 12.57 -14.76
N PRO A 181 -12.81 11.60 -15.69
CA PRO A 181 -14.02 10.94 -16.19
C PRO A 181 -14.72 10.17 -15.06
N GLU A 182 -16.06 10.13 -15.04
CA GLU A 182 -16.82 9.38 -14.03
C GLU A 182 -16.44 7.89 -13.97
N LYS A 183 -16.08 7.29 -15.11
CA LYS A 183 -15.58 5.91 -15.19
C LYS A 183 -14.30 5.67 -14.38
N HIS A 184 -13.50 6.70 -14.09
CA HIS A 184 -12.35 6.58 -13.20
C HIS A 184 -12.74 6.09 -11.80
N LYS A 185 -13.91 6.51 -11.28
CA LYS A 185 -14.37 6.12 -9.93
C LYS A 185 -14.71 4.62 -9.81
N VAL A 186 -15.01 3.97 -10.93
CA VAL A 186 -15.39 2.56 -11.00
C VAL A 186 -14.23 1.67 -11.47
N THR A 187 -13.46 2.14 -12.46
CA THR A 187 -12.34 1.39 -13.07
C THR A 187 -11.07 2.24 -13.15
N PRO A 188 -10.48 2.64 -11.99
CA PRO A 188 -9.39 3.62 -11.94
C PRO A 188 -8.09 3.14 -12.56
N ARG A 189 -7.92 1.83 -12.77
CA ARG A 189 -6.73 1.23 -13.39
C ARG A 189 -6.74 1.30 -14.92
N LEU A 190 -7.92 1.48 -15.52
CA LEU A 190 -8.07 1.54 -16.99
C LEU A 190 -8.34 2.97 -17.46
N VAL A 191 -9.00 3.76 -16.62
CA VAL A 191 -9.35 5.15 -16.91
C VAL A 191 -8.61 6.02 -15.91
N HIS A 192 -7.69 6.86 -16.38
CA HIS A 192 -6.92 7.76 -15.54
C HIS A 192 -7.44 9.20 -15.64
N PRO A 193 -7.35 10.01 -14.56
CA PRO A 193 -7.61 11.43 -14.64
C PRO A 193 -6.47 12.14 -15.38
N GLU A 194 -6.79 13.28 -15.98
CA GLU A 194 -5.78 14.20 -16.51
C GLU A 194 -5.38 15.24 -15.46
N LYS A 195 -4.23 15.87 -15.67
CA LYS A 195 -3.73 17.00 -14.89
C LYS A 195 -3.32 18.12 -15.85
N PRO A 196 -3.12 19.37 -15.38
CA PRO A 196 -2.75 20.47 -16.25
C PRO A 196 -1.48 20.15 -17.04
N ARG A 197 -1.56 20.33 -18.37
CA ARG A 197 -0.47 20.04 -19.31
C ARG A 197 0.30 21.28 -19.74
N ASP A 198 -0.10 22.43 -19.22
CA ASP A 198 0.40 23.74 -19.56
C ASP A 198 0.57 24.61 -18.30
N ARG A 199 1.20 25.77 -18.47
CA ARG A 199 1.53 26.68 -17.36
C ARG A 199 0.43 27.70 -17.15
N GLU A 200 -0.35 27.96 -18.19
CA GLU A 200 -1.47 28.89 -18.28
C GLU A 200 -2.53 28.57 -17.23
N PHE A 201 -2.82 27.28 -17.01
CA PHE A 201 -3.75 26.87 -15.96
C PHE A 201 -3.33 27.40 -14.57
N CYS A 202 -2.07 27.22 -14.18
CA CYS A 202 -1.56 27.71 -12.90
C CYS A 202 -1.46 29.25 -12.91
N GLY A 203 -1.09 29.81 -14.06
CA GLY A 203 -1.03 31.26 -14.31
C GLY A 203 -2.37 31.96 -14.12
N SER A 204 -3.51 31.29 -14.33
CA SER A 204 -4.84 31.85 -14.07
C SER A 204 -5.04 32.39 -12.65
N CYS A 205 -4.26 31.86 -11.69
CA CYS A 205 -4.25 32.30 -10.29
C CYS A 205 -2.91 32.89 -9.85
N HIS A 206 -1.79 32.51 -10.46
CA HIS A 206 -0.45 32.87 -10.00
C HIS A 206 0.29 33.87 -10.91
N ALA A 207 -0.22 34.19 -12.10
CA ALA A 207 0.40 35.21 -12.94
C ALA A 207 0.30 36.61 -12.30
N GLN A 208 1.23 37.50 -12.64
CA GLN A 208 1.25 38.89 -12.12
C GLN A 208 -0.07 39.64 -12.38
N ASP A 209 -0.72 39.35 -13.51
CA ASP A 209 -1.96 39.98 -13.97
C ASP A 209 -3.23 39.15 -13.66
N ALA A 210 -3.09 38.01 -12.98
CA ALA A 210 -4.24 37.15 -12.70
C ALA A 210 -5.25 37.80 -11.74
N ARG A 211 -6.54 37.55 -11.96
CA ARG A 211 -7.65 38.16 -11.20
C ARG A 211 -7.97 37.52 -9.84
N SER A 212 -7.23 36.48 -9.46
CA SER A 212 -7.35 35.84 -8.15
C SER A 212 -7.01 36.83 -7.00
N PRO A 213 -7.33 36.52 -5.74
CA PRO A 213 -7.02 37.39 -4.60
C PRO A 213 -5.52 37.79 -4.53
N LYS A 214 -5.24 39.00 -4.04
CA LYS A 214 -3.86 39.56 -4.02
C LYS A 214 -2.94 38.84 -3.04
N GLU A 215 -3.50 38.15 -2.06
CA GLU A 215 -2.81 37.37 -1.04
C GLU A 215 -2.18 36.09 -1.63
N ILE A 216 -2.60 35.69 -2.84
CA ILE A 216 -2.02 34.55 -3.57
C ILE A 216 -0.71 34.99 -4.21
N LEU A 217 0.34 34.20 -3.99
CA LEU A 217 1.68 34.44 -4.51
C LEU A 217 1.67 34.62 -6.04
N ARG A 218 2.32 35.69 -6.49
CA ARG A 218 2.45 36.06 -7.90
C ARG A 218 3.83 35.75 -8.44
N ILE A 219 3.88 35.21 -9.64
CA ILE A 219 5.12 34.92 -10.37
C ILE A 219 5.05 35.54 -11.76
N ASP A 220 6.22 35.88 -12.30
CA ASP A 220 6.34 36.17 -13.72
C ASP A 220 6.40 34.85 -14.51
N MET A 221 5.39 34.61 -15.34
CA MET A 221 5.28 33.40 -16.15
C MET A 221 6.39 33.31 -17.22
N GLN A 222 7.03 34.42 -17.59
CA GLN A 222 8.07 34.44 -18.62
C GLN A 222 9.45 34.05 -18.07
N SER A 223 9.78 34.46 -16.85
CA SER A 223 11.09 34.19 -16.23
C SER A 223 11.12 33.02 -15.25
N HIS A 224 10.02 32.73 -14.55
CA HIS A 224 10.02 31.70 -13.50
C HIS A 224 10.04 30.28 -14.10
N ASN A 225 11.24 29.70 -14.20
CA ASN A 225 11.49 28.31 -14.65
C ASN A 225 10.74 27.95 -15.95
N ALA A 226 10.81 28.83 -16.96
CA ALA A 226 9.95 28.78 -18.15
C ALA A 226 9.97 27.49 -18.97
N ARG A 227 10.96 26.61 -18.75
CA ARG A 227 11.11 25.32 -19.43
C ARG A 227 10.34 24.17 -18.77
N TYR A 228 9.83 24.36 -17.55
CA TYR A 228 9.17 23.32 -16.77
C TYR A 228 7.70 23.67 -16.51
N LEU A 229 6.85 22.65 -16.46
CA LEU A 229 5.51 22.75 -15.91
C LEU A 229 5.59 22.94 -14.40
N CYS A 230 4.66 23.73 -13.85
CA CYS A 230 4.67 24.11 -12.43
C CYS A 230 4.72 22.87 -11.52
N TRP A 231 3.98 21.80 -11.85
CA TRP A 231 3.92 20.59 -11.02
C TRP A 231 5.19 19.72 -11.05
N GLN A 232 6.16 20.02 -11.93
CA GLN A 232 7.45 19.31 -11.96
C GLN A 232 8.38 19.77 -10.83
N CYS A 233 8.15 20.98 -10.30
CA CYS A 233 8.92 21.54 -9.20
C CYS A 233 8.06 21.71 -7.94
N HIS A 234 6.79 22.10 -8.09
CA HIS A 234 5.86 22.26 -6.97
C HIS A 234 4.89 21.09 -6.90
N TYR A 235 4.57 20.60 -5.71
CA TYR A 235 3.52 19.59 -5.54
C TYR A 235 2.29 20.24 -4.89
N PRO A 236 1.22 20.59 -5.64
CA PRO A 236 0.14 21.44 -5.14
C PRO A 236 -0.63 20.88 -3.94
N HIS A 237 -0.53 19.57 -3.70
CA HIS A 237 -1.13 18.89 -2.56
C HIS A 237 -0.26 18.93 -1.29
N GLN A 238 1.00 19.36 -1.35
CA GLN A 238 1.87 19.43 -0.17
C GLN A 238 1.75 20.80 0.51
N PRO A 239 1.81 20.85 1.85
CA PRO A 239 1.87 22.11 2.59
C PRO A 239 3.18 22.87 2.36
N GLU A 240 4.28 22.15 2.13
CA GLU A 240 5.66 22.66 2.00
C GLU A 240 6.04 22.93 0.54
N GLY A 241 5.20 23.70 -0.16
CA GLY A 241 5.54 24.20 -1.49
C GLY A 241 6.32 25.50 -1.39
N ASP A 242 7.63 25.41 -1.20
CA ASP A 242 8.58 26.47 -1.61
C ASP A 242 8.83 26.39 -3.14
#